data_AF-A0A090N7Z1-F1
#
_entry.id   AF-A0A090N7Z1-F1
#
_cell.length_a   1.000
_cell.length_b   1.000
_cell.length_c   1.000
_cell.angle_alpha   90.00
_cell.angle_beta   90.00
_cell.angle_gamma   90.00
#
_symmetry.space_group_name_H-M   'P 1'
#
loop_
_entity.id
_entity.type
_entity.pdbx_description
1 polymer ?
#
loop_
_entity_poly.entity_id
_entity_poly.type
_entity_poly.pdbx_seq_one_letter_code
_entity_poly.pdbx_strand_id
1 'polypeptide(L)'
;MKTRNIISGIAAIAFALSFTAAMAQADMVKGEVKKIDESAGKITMKHGPIKNLDMDEDGMTMVFRVQDPAMLKQVKVGDKVQFQAERAAAGITVTKIEKQK
;
A
#
# COMPACT_ATOMS: atom_id res chain seq x y z
N MET A 1 62.22 8.91 -36.87
CA MET A 1 62.14 7.77 -35.92
C MET A 1 61.09 8.17 -34.88
N LYS A 2 59.84 7.71 -34.85
CA LYS A 2 59.22 6.36 -34.81
C LYS A 2 59.49 5.60 -33.51
N THR A 3 58.49 5.60 -32.61
CA THR A 3 58.02 4.53 -31.69
C THR A 3 56.87 5.11 -30.84
N ARG A 4 55.60 4.70 -30.96
CA ARG A 4 54.88 3.43 -30.66
C ARG A 4 54.32 3.34 -29.22
N ASN A 5 52.99 3.20 -29.20
CA ASN A 5 52.00 2.93 -28.15
C ASN A 5 52.41 2.09 -26.93
N ILE A 6 51.70 2.32 -25.81
CA ILE A 6 51.23 1.24 -24.94
C ILE A 6 49.85 1.57 -24.32
N ILE A 7 48.99 0.57 -24.37
CA ILE A 7 47.61 0.49 -23.89
C ILE A 7 47.61 -0.01 -22.45
N SER A 8 46.78 0.57 -21.57
CA SER A 8 46.27 0.00 -20.31
C SER A 8 45.16 0.95 -19.83
N GLY A 9 43.87 0.61 -19.74
CA GLY A 9 43.25 -0.66 -19.40
C GLY A 9 42.55 -0.50 -18.06
N ILE A 10 41.35 0.11 -18.02
CA ILE A 10 40.40 -0.01 -16.90
C ILE A 10 38.99 -0.08 -17.49
N ALA A 11 38.46 -1.30 -17.58
CA ALA A 11 37.05 -1.55 -17.79
C ALA A 11 36.30 -1.24 -16.49
N ALA A 12 35.55 -0.14 -16.46
CA ALA A 12 34.63 0.16 -15.37
C ALA A 12 33.30 -0.56 -15.65
N ILE A 13 33.13 -1.76 -15.07
CA ILE A 13 31.84 -2.46 -15.01
C ILE A 13 31.00 -1.69 -13.97
N ALA A 14 30.12 -0.81 -14.44
CA ALA A 14 29.10 -0.19 -13.61
C ALA A 14 28.01 -1.23 -13.32
N PHE A 15 28.13 -1.89 -12.16
CA PHE A 15 27.10 -2.79 -11.63
C PHE A 15 25.91 -1.95 -11.17
N ALA A 16 24.95 -1.71 -12.06
CA ALA A 16 23.67 -1.11 -11.71
C ALA A 16 22.92 -2.09 -10.79
N LEU A 17 22.95 -1.82 -9.49
CA LEU A 17 22.12 -2.51 -8.50
C LEU A 17 20.66 -2.10 -8.75
N SER A 18 19.96 -2.89 -9.55
CA SER A 18 18.50 -2.83 -9.67
C SER A 18 17.87 -3.16 -8.31
N PHE A 19 17.48 -2.14 -7.56
CA PHE A 19 16.59 -2.28 -6.41
C PHE A 19 15.21 -2.69 -6.93
N THR A 20 14.98 -3.99 -7.08
CA THR A 20 13.63 -4.52 -7.14
C THR A 20 13.06 -4.45 -5.73
N ALA A 21 12.35 -3.37 -5.42
CA ALA A 21 11.51 -3.31 -4.24
C ALA A 21 10.42 -4.38 -4.38
N ALA A 22 10.58 -5.50 -3.68
CA ALA A 22 9.54 -6.51 -3.57
C ALA A 22 8.37 -5.87 -2.80
N MET A 23 7.32 -5.46 -3.52
CA MET A 23 6.07 -5.06 -2.90
C MET A 23 5.43 -6.30 -2.31
N ALA A 24 5.50 -6.47 -0.99
CA ALA A 24 4.71 -7.45 -0.28
C ALA A 24 3.23 -7.13 -0.53
N GLN A 25 2.53 -7.98 -1.26
CA GLN A 25 1.11 -7.80 -1.54
C GLN A 25 0.32 -8.14 -0.27
N ALA A 26 -0.21 -7.12 0.41
CA ALA A 26 -1.11 -7.32 1.54
C ALA A 26 -2.39 -8.05 1.07
N ASP A 27 -2.93 -8.94 1.91
CA ASP A 27 -4.18 -9.62 1.61
C ASP A 27 -5.36 -8.62 1.52
N MET A 28 -6.28 -8.85 0.58
CA MET A 28 -7.51 -8.07 0.48
C MET A 28 -8.49 -8.49 1.58
N VAL A 29 -8.85 -7.54 2.43
CA VAL A 29 -9.77 -7.68 3.56
C VAL A 29 -11.17 -7.25 3.14
N LYS A 30 -12.20 -8.03 3.50
CA LYS A 30 -13.60 -7.62 3.29
C LYS A 30 -14.02 -6.60 4.35
N GLY A 31 -14.78 -5.59 3.93
CA GLY A 31 -15.35 -4.62 4.87
C GLY A 31 -16.65 -4.00 4.39
N GLU A 32 -17.30 -3.29 5.30
CA GLU A 32 -18.50 -2.49 5.07
C GLU A 32 -18.25 -1.07 5.57
N VAL A 33 -18.49 -0.09 4.69
CA VAL A 33 -18.31 1.32 5.03
C VAL A 33 -19.41 1.79 5.97
N LYS A 34 -19.03 2.26 7.17
CA LYS A 34 -19.97 2.77 8.19
C LYS A 34 -19.98 4.30 8.24
N LYS A 35 -18.85 4.95 8.00
CA LYS A 35 -18.73 6.41 7.98
C LYS A 35 -17.54 6.84 7.11
N ILE A 36 -17.67 7.98 6.44
CA ILE A 36 -16.59 8.62 5.68
C ILE A 36 -16.35 10.01 6.28
N ASP A 37 -15.10 10.36 6.54
CA ASP A 37 -14.66 11.68 6.95
C ASP A 37 -13.60 12.17 5.95
N GLU A 38 -14.08 12.83 4.89
CA GLU A 38 -13.23 13.35 3.81
C GLU A 38 -12.30 14.45 4.29
N SER A 39 -12.74 15.26 5.26
CA SER A 39 -11.93 16.36 5.81
C SER A 39 -10.74 15.85 6.59
N ALA A 40 -10.90 14.72 7.30
CA ALA A 40 -9.84 14.09 8.07
C ALA A 40 -9.05 13.01 7.29
N GLY A 41 -9.45 12.67 6.06
CA GLY A 41 -8.86 11.57 5.29
C GLY A 41 -9.05 10.21 5.95
N LYS A 42 -10.22 9.99 6.57
CA LYS A 42 -10.52 8.78 7.37
C LYS A 42 -11.79 8.09 6.89
N ILE A 43 -11.81 6.78 7.09
CA ILE A 43 -12.97 5.94 6.83
C ILE A 43 -13.20 5.00 8.03
N THR A 44 -14.44 4.93 8.51
CA THR A 44 -14.84 3.97 9.53
C THR A 44 -15.49 2.79 8.83
N MET A 45 -14.96 1.60 9.07
CA MET A 45 -15.42 0.40 8.40
C MET A 45 -15.55 -0.75 9.41
N LYS A 46 -16.59 -1.54 9.24
CA LYS A 46 -16.63 -2.89 9.79
C LYS A 46 -15.71 -3.74 8.92
N HIS A 47 -14.69 -4.36 9.48
CA HIS A 47 -13.76 -5.20 8.74
C HIS A 47 -13.85 -6.66 9.19
N GLY A 48 -13.57 -7.57 8.27
CA GLY A 48 -13.25 -8.95 8.62
C GLY A 48 -11.80 -9.08 9.10
N PRO A 49 -11.29 -10.31 9.26
CA PRO A 49 -9.94 -10.54 9.77
C PRO A 49 -8.85 -9.87 8.91
N ILE A 50 -7.91 -9.19 9.57
CA ILE A 50 -6.74 -8.53 8.95
C ILE A 50 -5.47 -9.20 9.45
N LYS A 51 -5.04 -10.25 8.73
CA LYS A 51 -3.90 -11.09 9.13
C LYS A 51 -2.59 -10.33 9.27
N ASN A 52 -2.32 -9.40 8.36
CA ASN A 52 -1.06 -8.66 8.36
C ASN A 52 -0.96 -7.62 9.49
N LEU A 53 -2.04 -7.42 10.25
CA LEU A 53 -2.09 -6.52 11.40
C LEU A 53 -2.39 -7.27 12.71
N ASP A 54 -2.38 -8.61 12.70
CA ASP A 54 -2.74 -9.48 13.82
C ASP A 54 -4.13 -9.17 14.39
N MET A 55 -5.09 -8.84 13.51
CA MET A 55 -6.48 -8.55 13.87
C MET A 55 -7.39 -9.68 13.40
N ASP A 56 -7.56 -10.71 14.22
CA ASP A 56 -8.29 -11.93 13.83
C ASP A 56 -9.82 -11.85 14.00
N GLU A 57 -10.34 -10.70 14.45
CA GLU A 57 -11.76 -10.53 14.75
C GLU A 57 -12.61 -10.36 13.48
N ASP A 58 -13.67 -11.17 13.35
CA ASP A 58 -14.64 -11.03 12.28
C ASP A 58 -15.69 -9.98 12.65
N GLY A 59 -15.60 -8.81 12.03
CA GLY A 59 -16.60 -7.76 12.15
C GLY A 59 -16.30 -6.67 13.17
N MET A 60 -15.04 -6.42 13.50
CA MET A 60 -14.64 -5.25 14.29
C MET A 60 -14.87 -3.97 13.48
N THR A 61 -15.38 -2.91 14.13
CA THR A 61 -15.58 -1.60 13.50
C THR A 61 -14.50 -0.64 13.99
N MET A 62 -13.65 -0.18 13.09
CA MET A 62 -12.60 0.77 13.44
C MET A 62 -12.40 1.87 12.40
N VAL A 63 -11.62 2.87 12.79
CA VAL A 63 -11.28 4.02 11.95
C VAL A 63 -9.93 3.77 11.28
N PHE A 64 -9.94 3.80 9.96
CA PHE A 64 -8.76 3.71 9.12
C PHE A 64 -8.45 5.07 8.52
N ARG A 65 -7.17 5.37 8.32
CA ARG A 65 -6.75 6.43 7.40
C ARG A 65 -6.74 5.90 5.99
N VAL A 66 -6.85 6.76 4.99
CA VAL A 66 -6.58 6.38 3.59
C VAL A 66 -5.25 6.97 3.14
N GLN A 67 -4.53 6.21 2.31
CA GLN A 67 -3.28 6.68 1.71
C GLN A 67 -3.54 7.77 0.67
N ASP A 68 -4.60 7.64 -0.12
CA ASP A 68 -5.05 8.65 -1.08
C ASP A 68 -6.49 9.08 -0.74
N PRO A 69 -6.74 10.37 -0.43
CA PRO A 69 -8.08 10.90 -0.20
C PRO A 69 -9.07 10.65 -1.34
N ALA A 70 -8.60 10.50 -2.59
CA ALA A 70 -9.47 10.18 -3.72
C ALA A 70 -10.16 8.82 -3.60
N MET A 71 -9.61 7.89 -2.80
CA MET A 71 -10.25 6.61 -2.49
C MET A 71 -11.60 6.78 -1.77
N LEU A 72 -11.74 7.82 -0.93
CA LEU A 72 -12.99 8.06 -0.18
C LEU A 72 -14.15 8.42 -1.11
N LYS A 73 -13.88 9.09 -2.22
CA LYS A 73 -14.88 9.47 -3.22
C LYS A 73 -15.36 8.30 -4.06
N GLN A 74 -14.61 7.20 -4.07
CA GLN A 74 -14.98 6.02 -4.83
C GLN A 74 -16.08 5.24 -4.13
N VAL A 75 -16.21 5.33 -2.81
CA VAL A 75 -17.12 4.53 -1.98
C VAL A 75 -18.16 5.40 -1.27
N LYS A 76 -19.25 4.79 -0.81
CA LYS A 76 -20.26 5.45 0.03
C LYS A 76 -20.57 4.62 1.28
N VAL A 77 -21.19 5.25 2.27
CA VAL A 77 -21.70 4.55 3.45
C VAL A 77 -22.67 3.44 3.04
N GLY A 78 -22.49 2.25 3.61
CA GLY A 78 -23.22 1.03 3.28
C GLY A 78 -22.57 0.18 2.18
N ASP A 79 -21.54 0.67 1.48
CA ASP A 79 -20.84 -0.13 0.48
C ASP A 79 -20.08 -1.29 1.13
N LYS A 80 -20.21 -2.47 0.53
CA LYS A 80 -19.30 -3.58 0.76
C LYS A 80 -18.08 -3.42 -0.13
N VAL A 81 -16.90 -3.56 0.46
CA VAL A 81 -15.63 -3.29 -0.19
C VAL A 81 -14.62 -4.38 0.14
N GLN A 82 -13.60 -4.50 -0.70
CA GLN A 82 -12.36 -5.17 -0.37
C GLN A 82 -11.24 -4.13 -0.31
N PHE A 83 -10.41 -4.21 0.73
CA PHE A 83 -9.37 -3.22 0.96
C PHE A 83 -8.10 -3.86 1.50
N GLN A 84 -6.96 -3.21 1.25
CA GLN A 84 -5.69 -3.52 1.90
C GLN A 84 -5.41 -2.44 2.93
N ALA A 85 -4.92 -2.84 4.09
CA ALA A 85 -4.51 -1.91 5.14
C ALA A 85 -3.14 -2.30 5.68
N GLU A 86 -2.33 -1.30 6.00
CA GLU A 86 -0.97 -1.45 6.49
C GLU A 86 -0.75 -0.57 7.72
N ARG A 87 0.20 -0.97 8.58
CA ARG A 87 0.61 -0.15 9.71
C ARG A 87 1.63 0.88 9.22
N ALA A 88 1.24 2.15 9.23
CA ALA A 88 2.11 3.27 8.91
C ALA A 88 2.46 4.09 10.17
N ALA A 89 3.39 5.04 10.04
CA ALA A 89 3.78 5.93 11.15
C ALA A 89 2.59 6.69 11.76
N ALA A 90 1.58 7.03 10.95
CA ALA A 90 0.37 7.71 11.37
C ALA A 90 -0.75 6.77 11.89
N GLY A 91 -0.49 5.46 11.97
CA GLY A 91 -1.45 4.42 12.33
C GLY A 91 -1.88 3.54 11.14
N ILE A 92 -2.97 2.80 11.32
CA ILE A 92 -3.47 1.88 10.29
C ILE A 92 -4.03 2.66 9.10
N THR A 93 -3.51 2.37 7.91
CA THR A 93 -3.76 3.11 6.67
C THR A 93 -4.18 2.17 5.55
N VAL A 94 -5.29 2.48 4.89
CA VAL A 94 -5.79 1.79 3.70
C VAL A 94 -4.95 2.21 2.50
N THR A 95 -4.28 1.25 1.88
CA THR A 95 -3.41 1.43 0.71
C THR A 95 -4.14 1.11 -0.59
N LYS A 96 -5.23 0.33 -0.52
CA LYS A 96 -6.08 -0.01 -1.66
C LYS A 96 -7.51 -0.23 -1.22
N ILE A 97 -8.49 0.22 -2.00
CA ILE A 97 -9.92 -0.07 -1.77
C ILE A 97 -10.62 -0.29 -3.11
N GLU A 98 -11.49 -1.29 -3.15
CA GLU A 98 -12.30 -1.64 -4.31
C GLU A 98 -13.72 -2.00 -3.85
N LYS A 99 -14.74 -1.60 -4.59
CA LYS A 99 -16.11 -2.06 -4.29
C LYS A 99 -16.25 -3.53 -4.58
N GLN A 100 -16.87 -4.24 -3.64
CA GLN A 100 -17.31 -5.58 -3.89
C GLN A 100 -18.53 -5.53 -4.84
N LYS A 101 -18.45 -6.24 -5.96
CA LYS A 101 -19.57 -6.42 -6.89
C LYS A 101 -20.66 -7.30 -6.28
#